data_AF-X1MSE0-F1
#
_entry.id   AF-X1MSE0-F1
#
_cell.length_a   1.000
_cell.length_b   1.000
_cell.length_c   1.000
_cell.angle_alpha   90.00
_cell.angle_beta   90.00
_cell.angle_gamma   90.00
#
_symmetry.space_group_name_H-M   'P 1'
#
loop_
_entity.id
_entity.type
_entity.pdbx_description
1 polymer ?
#
loop_
_entity_poly.entity_id
_entity_poly.type
_entity_poly.pdbx_seq_one_letter_code
_entity_poly.pdbx_strand_id
1 'polypeptide(L)'
;KGNFALTKAVEEFDYTRDIRFSKHASLNIAKEYAKVSGKSTELTREKVGSLANIQRYLRTTEAVDFAAIERARRSLVQVIKDELNEREQYIILNHFGLVGPPIKKKTKTLKQIGEDLDLSKERVRQIELIALQKLRHSLSIEEFELLTG
;
A
#
# COMPACT_ATOMS: atom_id res chain seq x y z
N LYS A 1 11.96 -6.47 -28.95
CA LYS A 1 10.51 -6.18 -29.11
C LYS A 1 9.68 -6.44 -27.84
N GLY A 2 10.06 -7.36 -26.94
CA GLY A 2 9.31 -7.66 -25.70
C GLY A 2 9.18 -6.52 -24.67
N ASN A 3 10.15 -5.61 -24.57
CA ASN A 3 10.12 -4.51 -23.59
C ASN A 3 9.09 -3.40 -23.89
N PHE A 4 8.52 -3.35 -25.11
CA PHE A 4 7.61 -2.27 -25.50
C PHE A 4 6.30 -2.27 -24.70
N ALA A 5 5.78 -3.46 -24.35
CA ALA A 5 4.53 -3.57 -23.62
C ALA A 5 4.63 -3.03 -22.18
N LEU A 6 5.81 -3.17 -21.55
CA LEU A 6 6.07 -2.62 -20.22
C LEU A 6 6.26 -1.10 -20.30
N THR A 7 7.05 -0.60 -21.24
CA THR A 7 7.26 0.84 -21.45
C THR A 7 5.92 1.55 -21.68
N LYS A 8 5.08 1.00 -22.56
CA LYS A 8 3.75 1.52 -22.82
C LYS A 8 2.83 1.45 -21.60
N ALA A 9 2.89 0.38 -20.82
CA ALA A 9 2.12 0.26 -19.59
C ALA A 9 2.54 1.29 -18.54
N VAL A 10 3.82 1.71 -18.51
CA VAL A 10 4.28 2.80 -17.63
C VAL A 10 3.74 4.15 -18.10
N GLU A 11 3.78 4.42 -19.41
CA GLU A 11 3.30 5.69 -19.99
C GLU A 11 1.77 5.88 -19.84
N GLU A 12 1.00 4.80 -19.96
CA GLU A 12 -0.48 4.82 -19.88
C GLU A 12 -1.02 4.64 -18.46
N PHE A 13 -0.16 4.37 -17.47
CA PHE A 13 -0.60 4.09 -16.11
C PHE A 13 -1.03 5.36 -15.37
N ASP A 14 -2.30 5.38 -14.99
CA ASP A 14 -2.89 6.42 -14.16
C ASP A 14 -2.95 5.94 -12.71
N TYR A 15 -2.04 6.46 -11.89
CA TYR A 15 -1.93 6.12 -10.46
C TYR A 15 -3.11 6.62 -9.62
N THR A 16 -3.97 7.49 -10.17
CA THR A 16 -5.18 7.95 -9.48
C THR A 16 -6.32 6.93 -9.54
N ARG A 17 -6.18 5.90 -10.38
CA ARG A 17 -7.17 4.82 -10.54
C ARG A 17 -6.97 3.71 -9.50
N ASP A 18 -8.06 3.03 -9.17
CA ASP A 18 -8.12 1.93 -8.20
C ASP A 18 -7.58 0.59 -8.77
N ILE A 19 -6.55 0.65 -9.61
CA ILE A 19 -5.89 -0.54 -10.16
C ILE A 19 -4.38 -0.46 -9.93
N ARG A 20 -3.80 -1.55 -9.42
CA ARG A 20 -2.36 -1.63 -9.18
C ARG A 20 -1.60 -1.67 -10.51
N PHE A 21 -0.40 -1.07 -10.53
CA PHE A 21 0.46 -1.06 -11.72
C PHE A 21 0.77 -2.47 -12.21
N SER A 22 1.04 -3.41 -11.31
CA SER A 22 1.28 -4.83 -11.65
C SER A 22 0.15 -5.43 -12.49
N LYS A 23 -1.11 -5.20 -12.07
CA LYS A 23 -2.32 -5.65 -12.77
C LYS A 23 -2.47 -5.00 -14.15
N HIS A 24 -2.21 -3.70 -14.24
CA HIS A 24 -2.25 -2.97 -15.51
C HIS A 24 -1.18 -3.45 -16.50
N ALA A 25 0.07 -3.61 -16.02
CA ALA A 25 1.21 -4.07 -16.79
C ALA A 25 1.02 -5.52 -17.28
N SER A 26 0.60 -6.44 -16.40
CA SER A 26 0.34 -7.83 -16.79
C SER A 26 -0.71 -7.93 -17.90
N LEU A 27 -1.76 -7.11 -17.85
CA LEU A 27 -2.80 -7.08 -18.88
C LEU A 27 -2.27 -6.55 -20.22
N ASN A 28 -1.45 -5.51 -20.20
CA ASN A 28 -0.84 -4.94 -21.42
C ASN A 28 0.18 -5.89 -22.06
N ILE A 29 0.99 -6.57 -21.27
CA ILE A 29 1.93 -7.60 -21.75
C ILE A 29 1.17 -8.75 -22.42
N ALA A 30 0.10 -9.25 -21.78
CA ALA A 30 -0.72 -10.31 -22.35
C ALA A 30 -1.39 -9.90 -23.68
N LYS A 31 -1.90 -8.66 -23.76
CA LYS A 31 -2.48 -8.10 -24.98
C LYS A 31 -1.46 -7.99 -26.11
N GLU A 32 -0.26 -7.50 -25.82
CA GLU A 32 0.77 -7.31 -26.83
C GLU A 32 1.36 -8.63 -27.31
N TYR A 33 1.53 -9.60 -26.40
CA TYR A 33 1.92 -10.97 -26.74
C TYR A 33 0.89 -11.64 -27.66
N ALA A 34 -0.41 -11.47 -27.37
CA ALA A 34 -1.48 -12.00 -28.22
C ALA A 34 -1.47 -11.39 -29.64
N LYS A 35 -1.20 -10.08 -29.76
CA LYS A 35 -1.04 -9.40 -31.07
C LYS A 35 0.17 -9.90 -31.84
N VAL A 36 1.31 -10.11 -31.18
CA VAL A 36 2.57 -10.52 -31.83
C VAL A 36 2.58 -12.02 -32.19
N SER A 37 1.88 -12.87 -31.44
CA SER A 37 1.84 -14.32 -31.67
C SER A 37 1.02 -14.75 -32.89
N GLY A 38 0.27 -13.86 -33.55
CA GLY A 38 -0.57 -14.20 -34.72
C GLY A 38 -1.73 -15.16 -34.41
N LYS A 39 -1.95 -15.53 -33.15
CA LYS A 39 -3.15 -16.26 -32.71
C LYS A 39 -4.33 -15.28 -32.81
N SER A 40 -5.40 -15.66 -33.52
CA SER A 40 -6.61 -14.84 -33.66
C SER A 40 -7.00 -14.21 -32.33
N THR A 41 -7.22 -12.89 -32.36
CA THR A 41 -7.78 -12.09 -31.27
C THR A 41 -9.22 -12.48 -30.93
N GLU A 42 -9.80 -13.43 -31.67
CA GLU A 42 -11.07 -14.05 -31.33
C GLU A 42 -10.99 -14.75 -29.97
N LEU A 43 -11.64 -14.09 -29.03
CA LEU A 43 -12.01 -14.60 -27.75
C LEU A 43 -13.01 -15.75 -27.93
N THR A 44 -12.51 -16.96 -28.19
CA THR A 44 -13.36 -18.16 -28.18
C THR A 44 -14.01 -18.29 -26.80
N ARG A 45 -15.23 -18.85 -26.73
CA ARG A 45 -15.99 -19.01 -25.48
C ARG A 45 -15.17 -19.69 -24.38
N GLU A 46 -14.34 -20.66 -24.74
CA GLU A 46 -13.41 -21.35 -23.82
C GLU A 46 -12.27 -20.43 -23.32
N LYS A 47 -11.67 -19.64 -24.21
CA LYS A 47 -10.62 -18.67 -23.83
C LYS A 47 -11.19 -17.55 -22.95
N VAL A 48 -12.41 -17.07 -23.22
CA VAL A 48 -13.10 -16.09 -22.36
C VAL A 48 -13.31 -16.64 -20.97
N GLY A 49 -13.78 -17.89 -20.85
CA GLY A 49 -13.94 -18.56 -19.56
C GLY A 49 -12.62 -18.71 -18.79
N SER A 50 -11.56 -19.11 -19.49
CA SER A 50 -10.21 -19.23 -18.91
C SER A 50 -9.68 -17.88 -18.41
N LEU A 51 -9.81 -16.81 -19.21
CA LEU A 51 -9.42 -15.46 -18.80
C LEU A 51 -10.26 -14.93 -17.63
N ALA A 52 -11.56 -15.20 -17.61
CA ALA A 52 -12.44 -14.83 -16.50
C ALA A 52 -12.05 -15.55 -15.20
N ASN A 53 -11.64 -16.82 -15.28
CA ASN A 53 -11.16 -17.56 -14.12
C ASN A 53 -9.82 -17.03 -13.60
N ILE A 54 -8.87 -16.72 -14.49
CA ILE A 54 -7.60 -16.09 -14.13
C ILE A 54 -7.85 -14.72 -13.48
N GLN A 55 -8.74 -13.91 -14.05
CA GLN A 55 -9.09 -12.60 -13.51
C GLN A 55 -9.76 -12.73 -12.12
N ARG A 56 -10.61 -13.73 -11.92
CA ARG A 56 -11.25 -14.02 -10.63
C ARG A 56 -10.23 -14.49 -9.60
N TYR A 57 -9.33 -15.39 -9.98
CA TYR A 57 -8.24 -15.85 -9.12
C TYR A 57 -7.37 -14.69 -8.68
N LEU A 58 -6.88 -13.89 -9.64
CA LEU A 58 -6.09 -12.68 -9.35
C LEU A 58 -6.84 -11.78 -8.36
N ARG A 59 -8.09 -11.36 -8.67
CA ARG A 59 -8.91 -10.53 -7.75
C ARG A 59 -9.04 -11.13 -6.35
N THR A 60 -9.18 -12.45 -6.24
CA THR A 60 -9.31 -13.14 -4.95
C THR A 60 -7.99 -13.10 -4.18
N THR A 61 -6.87 -13.39 -4.84
CA THR A 61 -5.53 -13.25 -4.25
C THR A 61 -5.28 -11.80 -3.81
N GLU A 62 -5.60 -10.81 -4.66
CA GLU A 62 -5.45 -9.39 -4.31
C GLU A 62 -6.28 -9.01 -3.07
N ALA A 63 -7.48 -9.55 -2.92
CA ALA A 63 -8.36 -9.29 -1.79
C ALA A 63 -7.89 -9.98 -0.50
N VAL A 64 -7.36 -11.20 -0.59
CA VAL A 64 -6.78 -11.92 0.55
C VAL A 64 -5.54 -11.19 1.07
N ASP A 65 -4.66 -10.76 0.18
CA ASP A 65 -3.46 -9.98 0.53
C ASP A 65 -3.85 -8.66 1.22
N PHE A 66 -4.86 -7.96 0.69
CA PHE A 66 -5.38 -6.74 1.28
C PHE A 66 -5.94 -6.96 2.69
N ALA A 67 -6.71 -8.03 2.89
CA ALA A 67 -7.28 -8.37 4.20
C ALA A 67 -6.20 -8.74 5.23
N ALA A 68 -5.11 -9.38 4.79
CA ALA A 68 -3.96 -9.66 5.66
C ALA A 68 -3.26 -8.37 6.10
N ILE A 69 -2.97 -7.47 5.15
CA ILE A 69 -2.35 -6.16 5.42
C ILE A 69 -3.20 -5.33 6.38
N GLU A 70 -4.52 -5.28 6.17
CA GLU A 70 -5.43 -4.53 7.02
C GLU A 70 -5.51 -5.09 8.45
N ARG A 71 -5.43 -6.41 8.62
CA ARG A 71 -5.38 -7.03 9.96
C ARG A 71 -4.08 -6.67 10.68
N ALA A 72 -2.93 -6.82 10.02
CA ALA A 72 -1.63 -6.45 10.59
C ALA A 72 -1.61 -4.98 11.01
N ARG A 73 -2.12 -4.09 10.15
CA ARG A 73 -2.23 -2.67 10.45
C ARG A 73 -3.13 -2.36 11.65
N ARG A 74 -4.29 -3.03 11.78
CA ARG A 74 -5.17 -2.85 12.95
C ARG A 74 -4.50 -3.32 14.24
N SER A 75 -3.81 -4.46 14.20
CA SER A 75 -3.03 -4.97 15.34
C SER A 75 -2.02 -3.92 15.81
N LEU A 76 -1.23 -3.39 14.88
CA LEU A 76 -0.24 -2.35 15.16
C LEU A 76 -0.85 -1.08 15.76
N VAL A 77 -1.98 -0.61 15.21
CA VAL A 77 -2.69 0.57 15.76
C VAL A 77 -3.19 0.31 17.18
N GLN A 78 -3.59 -0.92 17.49
CA GLN A 78 -4.03 -1.28 18.83
C GLN A 78 -2.87 -1.24 19.84
N VAL A 79 -1.73 -1.84 19.50
CA VAL A 79 -0.52 -1.78 20.35
C VAL A 79 -0.08 -0.33 20.59
N ILE A 80 -0.11 0.51 19.55
CA ILE A 80 0.17 1.95 19.67
C ILE A 80 -0.74 2.61 20.70
N LYS A 81 -2.03 2.26 20.72
CA LYS A 81 -2.99 2.85 21.66
C LYS A 81 -2.78 2.39 23.10
N ASP A 82 -2.30 1.17 23.27
CA ASP A 82 -2.11 0.58 24.59
C ASP A 82 -0.79 1.05 25.24
N GLU A 83 0.24 1.32 24.43
CA GLU A 83 1.60 1.62 24.92
C GLU A 83 1.94 3.12 24.97
N LEU A 84 1.28 3.95 24.16
CA LEU A 84 1.59 5.37 24.02
C LEU A 84 0.53 6.27 24.65
N ASN A 85 0.94 7.45 25.10
CA ASN A 85 0.01 8.49 25.56
C ASN A 85 -0.65 9.20 24.36
N GLU A 86 -1.79 9.87 24.56
CA GLU A 86 -2.57 10.53 23.50
C GLU A 86 -1.74 11.42 22.55
N ARG A 87 -0.79 12.20 23.11
CA ARG A 87 0.11 13.05 22.32
C ARG A 87 1.09 12.24 21.45
N GLU A 88 1.66 11.19 22.01
CA GLU A 88 2.57 10.28 21.31
C GLU A 88 1.82 9.53 20.20
N GLN A 89 0.62 9.02 20.51
CA GLN A 89 -0.28 8.38 19.56
C GLN A 89 -0.61 9.32 18.39
N TYR A 90 -0.99 10.57 18.65
CA TYR A 90 -1.30 11.53 17.60
C TYR A 90 -0.12 11.72 16.65
N ILE A 91 1.09 11.91 17.18
CA ILE A 91 2.30 12.12 16.39
C ILE A 91 2.58 10.88 15.52
N ILE A 92 2.62 9.68 16.11
CA ILE A 92 2.94 8.44 15.38
C ILE A 92 1.85 8.13 14.34
N LEU A 93 0.57 8.17 14.71
CA LEU A 93 -0.52 7.81 13.79
C LEU A 93 -0.58 8.74 12.57
N ASN A 94 -0.36 10.05 12.78
CA ASN A 94 -0.38 11.02 11.69
C ASN A 94 0.92 11.02 10.88
N HIS A 95 2.09 10.86 11.51
CA HIS A 95 3.36 10.88 10.78
C HIS A 95 3.52 9.66 9.88
N PHE A 96 3.19 8.47 10.39
CA PHE A 96 3.29 7.21 9.66
C PHE A 96 2.06 6.90 8.80
N GLY A 97 1.06 7.80 8.76
CA GLY A 97 -0.10 7.68 7.88
C GLY A 97 -0.99 6.48 8.24
N LEU A 98 -1.01 6.12 9.52
CA LEU A 98 -1.86 5.05 10.05
C LEU A 98 -3.31 5.49 10.21
N VAL A 99 -3.62 6.75 9.96
CA VAL A 99 -4.98 7.30 9.93
C VAL A 99 -5.60 7.16 8.53
N GLY A 100 -6.73 6.45 8.42
CA GLY A 100 -7.52 6.35 7.18
C GLY A 100 -7.31 5.05 6.39
N PRO A 101 -7.83 4.94 5.15
CA PRO A 101 -7.70 3.72 4.35
C PRO A 101 -6.25 3.47 3.88
N PRO A 102 -5.80 2.20 3.80
CA PRO A 102 -4.41 1.84 3.47
C PRO A 102 -3.98 2.30 2.07
N ILE A 103 -4.95 2.52 1.18
CA ILE A 103 -4.76 2.90 -0.21
C ILE A 103 -4.21 4.33 -0.34
N LYS A 104 -4.43 5.19 0.68
CA LYS A 104 -3.91 6.57 0.71
C LYS A 104 -3.26 6.82 2.08
N LYS A 105 -1.96 6.55 2.19
CA LYS A 105 -1.14 6.96 3.35
C LYS A 105 -1.19 8.49 3.46
N LYS A 106 -2.06 9.02 4.32
CA LYS A 106 -2.13 10.45 4.64
C LYS A 106 -1.12 10.75 5.74
N THR A 107 0.14 10.90 5.37
CA THR A 107 1.21 11.29 6.30
C THR A 107 1.20 12.81 6.50
N LYS A 108 1.41 13.25 7.74
CA LYS A 108 1.70 14.65 8.07
C LYS A 108 3.18 14.81 8.35
N THR A 109 3.78 15.91 7.92
CA THR A 109 5.16 16.25 8.28
C THR A 109 5.25 16.64 9.77
N LEU A 110 6.41 16.46 10.40
CA LEU A 110 6.63 16.90 11.78
C LEU A 110 6.33 18.39 12.00
N LYS A 111 6.51 19.22 10.95
CA LYS A 111 6.15 20.64 10.99
C LYS A 111 4.64 20.84 11.10
N GLN A 112 3.87 20.17 10.24
CA GLN A 112 2.39 20.24 10.26
C GLN A 112 1.83 19.69 11.57
N ILE A 113 2.40 18.61 12.08
CA ILE A 113 2.02 18.06 13.39
C ILE A 113 2.36 19.03 14.53
N GLY A 114 3.49 19.75 14.41
CA GLY A 114 3.86 20.80 15.36
C GLY A 114 2.88 21.98 15.34
N GLU A 115 2.45 22.41 14.15
CA GLU A 115 1.41 23.42 13.98
C GLU A 115 0.07 22.98 14.60
N ASP A 116 -0.33 21.71 14.46
CA ASP A 116 -1.56 21.17 15.07
C ASP A 116 -1.52 21.09 16.61
N LEU A 117 -0.32 20.97 17.20
CA LEU A 117 -0.12 20.73 18.63
C LEU A 117 0.45 21.95 19.38
N ASP A 118 0.63 23.09 18.70
CA ASP A 118 1.35 24.27 19.21
C ASP A 118 2.77 23.94 19.73
N LEU A 119 3.48 23.07 19.01
CA LEU A 119 4.85 22.63 19.32
C LEU A 119 5.83 22.96 18.22
N SER A 120 7.09 23.18 18.60
CA SER A 120 8.17 23.27 17.61
C SER A 120 8.39 21.90 16.93
N LYS A 121 8.85 21.94 15.67
CA LYS A 121 9.22 20.71 14.92
C LYS A 121 10.19 19.83 15.71
N GLU A 122 11.17 20.42 16.39
CA GLU A 122 12.15 19.66 17.17
C GLU A 122 11.50 19.03 18.41
N ARG A 123 10.55 19.71 19.05
CA ARG A 123 9.83 19.13 20.18
C ARG A 123 8.99 17.92 19.74
N VAL A 124 8.34 18.00 18.58
CA VAL A 124 7.62 16.85 18.00
C VAL A 124 8.57 15.69 17.71
N ARG A 125 9.74 15.97 17.11
CA ARG A 125 10.79 14.96 16.85
C ARG A 125 11.26 14.25 18.12
N GLN A 126 11.44 15.00 19.22
CA GLN A 126 11.81 14.40 20.51
C GLN A 126 10.74 13.45 21.03
N ILE A 127 9.47 13.86 20.96
CA ILE A 127 8.34 13.02 21.42
C ILE A 127 8.22 11.78 20.54
N GLU A 128 8.39 11.93 19.22
CA GLU A 128 8.42 10.81 18.27
C GLU A 128 9.52 9.80 18.62
N LEU A 129 10.74 10.25 18.89
CA LEU A 129 11.84 9.35 19.27
C LEU A 129 11.54 8.56 20.54
N ILE A 130 10.95 9.23 21.55
CA ILE A 130 10.54 8.57 22.79
C ILE A 130 9.45 7.53 22.51
N ALA A 131 8.47 7.86 21.69
CA ALA A 131 7.40 6.96 21.31
C ALA A 131 7.94 5.73 20.54
N LEU A 132 8.82 5.94 19.55
CA LEU A 132 9.47 4.86 18.81
C LEU A 132 10.30 3.95 19.73
N GLN A 133 10.98 4.52 20.73
CA GLN A 133 11.73 3.74 21.69
C GLN A 133 10.83 2.85 22.56
N LYS A 134 9.65 3.32 22.96
CA LYS A 134 8.65 2.50 23.67
C LYS A 134 8.15 1.38 22.75
N LEU A 135 7.71 1.73 21.55
CA LEU A 135 7.18 0.79 20.56
C LEU A 135 8.19 -0.30 20.18
N ARG A 136 9.50 -0.01 20.16
CA ARG A 136 10.53 -1.00 19.87
C ARG A 136 10.57 -2.16 20.88
N HIS A 137 10.15 -1.95 22.13
CA HIS A 137 10.14 -3.01 23.14
C HIS A 137 8.81 -3.77 23.17
N SER A 138 7.73 -3.16 22.67
CA SER A 138 6.38 -3.72 22.71
C SER A 138 5.94 -4.37 21.39
N LEU A 139 6.52 -3.95 20.25
CA LEU A 139 6.26 -4.53 18.93
C LEU A 139 7.26 -5.63 18.59
N SER A 140 6.82 -6.60 17.79
CA SER A 140 7.73 -7.53 17.11
C SER A 140 8.57 -6.81 16.06
N ILE A 141 9.71 -7.40 15.69
CA ILE A 141 10.62 -6.84 14.67
C ILE A 141 9.87 -6.63 13.35
N GLU A 142 9.04 -7.59 12.94
CA GLU A 142 8.26 -7.53 11.70
C GLU A 142 7.24 -6.38 11.70
N GLU A 143 6.56 -6.16 12.83
CA GLU A 143 5.60 -5.05 12.96
C GLU A 143 6.30 -3.68 13.01
N PHE A 144 7.48 -3.62 13.63
CA PHE A 144 8.29 -2.40 13.66
C PHE A 144 8.82 -2.05 12.27
N GLU A 145 9.29 -3.03 11.49
CA GLU A 145 9.67 -2.82 10.09
C GLU A 145 8.49 -2.36 9.24
N LEU A 146 7.29 -2.90 9.46
CA LEU A 146 6.06 -2.45 8.77
C LEU A 146 5.72 -0.98 9.08
N LEU A 147 6.08 -0.49 10.26
CA LEU A 147 5.87 0.90 10.66
C LEU A 147 6.86 1.84 9.96
N THR A 148 8.13 1.47 9.91
CA THR A 148 9.23 2.35 9.45
C THR A 148 9.62 2.16 7.99
N GLY A 149 9.15 1.10 7.33
CA GLY A 149 9.48 0.69 5.96
C GLY A 149 8.57 1.22 4.85
#